data_AF-A0A3M1Y9A2-F1
#
_entry.id   AF-A0A3M1Y9A2-F1
#
_cell.length_a   1.000
_cell.length_b   1.000
_cell.length_c   1.000
_cell.angle_alpha   90.00
_cell.angle_beta   90.00
_cell.angle_gamma   90.00
#
_symmetry.space_group_name_H-M   'P 1'
#
loop_
_entity.id
_entity.type
_entity.pdbx_description
1 polymer ?
#
loop_
_entity_poly.entity_id
_entity_poly.type
_entity_poly.pdbx_seq_one_letter_code
_entity_poly.pdbx_strand_id
1 'polypeptide(L)'
;FNFYLDVREGAGAFVCGESTALVASIEGDRGFPRPRPPRLSEPGGGLWGVPSNLNNIETYACVPPIVERGADWFRSIGTETSPGTKVFALTGKVKNTGLVEVPMGITLREIIFDIGGGILGDKKFKAVQTGGPSGGCLPEEYLDLPVDFDSLRKVGSMMGSGGMVVMDEDTCMVDVAKYFLSFTQAESCGKCPPCRIGTYQMLQILERITNGQGEPGDIEKLIKYGKLTQEGSLCGLGQSAPNPVLSTIKYFREEYEEHIYDKYCRAKVCKGMGVFSIDLTQCIRCGLCKEACAFDAVKETKNSYFIDRQYCQKCKACYLACPVGAVKIWKERHLKMIEELKIPEEKIETIERRVRMKLKDVLEAKPREVFTVRKDKSVAYAVKFMSEHNIGALLVVDENDKLVGMFTERDVLHCTARGIDLDSEPVENVMSKELVTFSPDDDIAVAVQVIADKKKRHLPIVEGDRIVGLVNYRDVVSYLLPEVFYL
;
A
#
# COMPACT_ATOMS: atom_id res chain seq x y z
N PHE A 1 -38.74 -26.45 -34.22
CA PHE A 1 -37.77 -26.35 -33.11
C PHE A 1 -38.49 -26.79 -31.85
N ASN A 2 -38.01 -27.85 -31.20
CA ASN A 2 -38.57 -28.33 -29.93
C ASN A 2 -37.61 -27.91 -28.82
N PHE A 3 -38.10 -27.20 -27.81
CA PHE A 3 -37.29 -26.67 -26.71
C PHE A 3 -38.01 -26.90 -25.39
N TYR A 4 -37.27 -27.43 -24.42
CA TYR A 4 -37.76 -27.73 -23.08
C TYR A 4 -36.84 -27.04 -22.09
N LEU A 5 -37.42 -26.43 -21.06
CA LEU A 5 -36.70 -25.75 -20.00
C LEU A 5 -37.06 -26.39 -18.66
N ASP A 6 -36.04 -26.80 -17.92
CA ASP A 6 -36.15 -27.29 -16.55
C ASP A 6 -35.39 -26.32 -15.64
N VAL A 7 -35.97 -26.01 -14.48
CA VAL A 7 -35.37 -25.12 -13.49
C VAL A 7 -34.89 -25.95 -12.31
N ARG A 8 -33.59 -25.89 -12.06
CA ARG A 8 -32.92 -26.60 -10.97
C ARG A 8 -32.41 -25.60 -9.94
N GLU A 9 -32.90 -25.69 -8.72
CA GLU A 9 -32.44 -24.87 -7.60
C GLU A 9 -31.21 -25.53 -6.94
N GLY A 10 -30.17 -24.72 -6.67
CA GLY A 10 -28.96 -25.16 -5.97
C GLY A 10 -29.06 -25.03 -4.46
N ALA A 11 -28.09 -25.57 -3.72
CA ALA A 11 -28.08 -25.59 -2.25
C ALA A 11 -27.14 -24.55 -1.60
N GLY A 12 -26.77 -23.49 -2.32
CA GLY A 12 -25.95 -22.40 -1.78
C GLY A 12 -24.44 -22.68 -1.67
N ALA A 13 -23.83 -23.28 -2.70
CA ALA A 13 -22.38 -23.48 -2.77
C ALA A 13 -21.77 -22.71 -3.96
N PHE A 14 -20.85 -21.78 -3.68
CA PHE A 14 -20.26 -20.90 -4.71
C PHE A 14 -19.46 -21.68 -5.75
N VAL A 15 -18.75 -22.74 -5.34
CA VAL A 15 -17.99 -23.61 -6.26
C VAL A 15 -18.88 -24.28 -7.31
N CYS A 16 -20.16 -24.52 -7.02
CA CYS A 16 -21.11 -25.09 -7.98
C CYS A 16 -21.45 -24.13 -9.12
N GLY A 17 -21.06 -22.86 -9.06
CA GLY A 17 -21.09 -21.95 -10.21
C GLY A 17 -19.99 -22.23 -11.23
N GLU A 18 -18.96 -23.00 -10.87
CA GLU A 18 -17.92 -23.42 -11.81
C GLU A 18 -18.46 -24.47 -12.78
N SER A 19 -18.08 -24.34 -14.04
CA SER A 19 -18.65 -25.08 -15.15
C SER A 19 -18.73 -26.60 -15.00
N THR A 20 -17.68 -27.26 -14.49
CA THR A 20 -17.66 -28.72 -14.32
C THR A 20 -18.26 -29.15 -12.97
N ALA A 21 -18.15 -28.31 -11.95
CA ALA A 21 -18.81 -28.53 -10.67
C ALA A 21 -20.34 -28.42 -10.77
N LEU A 22 -20.84 -27.51 -11.61
CA LEU A 22 -22.27 -27.36 -11.90
C LEU A 22 -22.84 -28.65 -12.51
N VAL A 23 -22.16 -29.24 -13.50
CA VAL A 23 -22.57 -30.51 -14.09
C VAL A 23 -22.66 -31.60 -13.05
N ALA A 24 -21.62 -31.78 -12.23
CA ALA A 24 -21.65 -32.77 -11.15
C ALA A 24 -22.82 -32.52 -10.18
N SER A 25 -23.06 -31.27 -9.81
CA SER A 25 -24.16 -30.89 -8.92
C SER A 25 -25.54 -31.18 -9.53
N ILE A 26 -25.74 -30.96 -10.84
CA ILE A 26 -27.02 -31.24 -11.53
C ILE A 26 -27.24 -32.75 -11.64
N GLU A 27 -26.17 -33.53 -11.81
CA GLU A 27 -26.20 -34.99 -11.86
C GLU A 27 -26.47 -35.65 -10.50
N GLY A 28 -26.45 -34.89 -9.41
CA GLY A 28 -26.67 -35.37 -8.05
C GLY A 28 -25.40 -35.77 -7.30
N ASP A 29 -24.23 -35.60 -7.92
CA ASP A 29 -22.94 -35.77 -7.26
C ASP A 29 -22.60 -34.55 -6.38
N ARG A 30 -21.58 -34.70 -5.54
CA ARG A 30 -20.93 -33.53 -4.92
C ARG A 30 -20.41 -32.61 -6.01
N GLY A 31 -20.57 -31.29 -5.85
CA GLY A 31 -20.10 -30.22 -6.75
C GLY A 31 -18.58 -30.08 -6.85
N PHE A 32 -17.91 -31.19 -7.14
CA PHE A 32 -16.47 -31.31 -7.27
C PHE A 32 -16.09 -31.10 -8.74
N PRO A 33 -15.26 -30.10 -9.06
CA PRO A 33 -14.82 -29.87 -10.43
C PRO A 33 -14.18 -31.11 -11.06
N ARG A 34 -14.42 -31.32 -12.34
CA ARG A 34 -13.85 -32.43 -13.13
C ARG A 34 -12.62 -31.93 -13.90
N PRO A 35 -11.54 -32.73 -13.99
CA PRO A 35 -10.39 -32.38 -14.82
C PRO A 35 -10.80 -32.30 -16.29
N ARG A 36 -10.14 -31.40 -17.03
CA ARG A 36 -10.29 -31.29 -18.48
C ARG A 36 -9.01 -31.80 -19.13
N PRO A 37 -9.07 -32.60 -20.22
CA PRO A 37 -10.26 -33.08 -20.95
C PRO A 37 -11.02 -34.24 -20.26
N PRO A 38 -12.28 -34.54 -20.67
CA PRO A 38 -13.05 -33.87 -21.73
C PRO A 38 -13.63 -32.51 -21.31
N ARG A 39 -13.78 -31.59 -22.26
CA ARG A 39 -14.48 -30.30 -22.08
C ARG A 39 -16.00 -30.54 -22.09
N LEU A 40 -16.77 -29.60 -21.52
CA LEU A 40 -18.23 -29.68 -21.50
C LEU A 40 -18.85 -29.88 -22.89
N SER A 41 -18.29 -29.23 -23.90
CA SER A 41 -18.74 -29.30 -25.29
C SER A 41 -18.32 -30.59 -26.00
N GLU A 42 -17.53 -31.46 -25.37
CA GLU A 42 -17.02 -32.69 -25.94
C GLU A 42 -17.82 -33.90 -25.42
N PRO A 43 -17.91 -35.00 -26.19
CA PRO A 43 -18.52 -36.24 -25.73
C PRO A 43 -17.90 -36.71 -24.41
N GLY A 44 -18.75 -37.06 -23.44
CA GLY A 44 -18.35 -37.49 -22.10
C GLY A 44 -18.05 -36.36 -21.11
N GLY A 45 -18.01 -35.09 -21.53
CA GLY A 45 -17.67 -33.97 -20.66
C GLY A 45 -18.85 -33.17 -20.12
N GLY A 46 -19.95 -33.08 -20.87
CA GLY A 46 -21.14 -32.34 -20.45
C GLY A 46 -22.11 -33.15 -19.59
N LEU A 47 -23.33 -32.64 -19.43
CA LEU A 47 -24.37 -33.22 -18.58
C LEU A 47 -24.78 -34.62 -19.08
N TRP A 48 -24.71 -35.61 -18.18
CA TRP A 48 -24.89 -37.04 -18.44
C TRP A 48 -24.00 -37.57 -19.58
N GLY A 49 -22.81 -36.98 -19.75
CA GLY A 49 -21.87 -37.31 -20.81
C GLY A 49 -22.25 -36.76 -22.20
N VAL A 50 -23.32 -35.97 -22.29
CA VAL A 50 -23.77 -35.35 -23.54
C VAL A 50 -23.09 -33.98 -23.72
N PRO A 51 -22.59 -33.64 -24.92
CA PRO A 51 -22.05 -32.31 -25.22
C PRO A 51 -22.98 -31.20 -24.75
N SER A 52 -22.48 -30.34 -23.87
CA SER A 52 -23.23 -29.27 -23.20
C SER A 52 -22.51 -27.94 -23.34
N ASN A 53 -23.28 -26.85 -23.42
CA ASN A 53 -22.75 -25.49 -23.42
C ASN A 53 -23.31 -24.71 -22.23
N LEU A 54 -22.42 -24.22 -21.38
CA LEU A 54 -22.78 -23.43 -20.21
C LEU A 54 -22.52 -21.95 -20.50
N ASN A 55 -23.53 -21.12 -20.30
CA ASN A 55 -23.42 -19.67 -20.39
C ASN A 55 -23.99 -19.01 -19.15
N ASN A 56 -23.47 -17.83 -18.81
CA ASN A 56 -24.05 -16.98 -17.77
C ASN A 56 -25.38 -16.39 -18.27
N ILE A 57 -26.28 -16.08 -17.33
CA ILE A 57 -27.56 -15.44 -17.61
C ILE A 57 -27.37 -14.11 -18.33
N GLU A 58 -26.38 -13.30 -17.95
CA GLU A 58 -26.07 -12.02 -18.61
C GLU A 58 -25.73 -12.22 -20.09
N THR A 59 -24.95 -13.25 -20.42
CA THR A 59 -24.64 -13.59 -21.82
C THR A 59 -25.91 -13.92 -22.60
N TYR A 60 -26.81 -14.74 -22.05
CA TYR A 60 -28.08 -15.05 -22.71
C TYR A 60 -29.01 -13.84 -22.80
N ALA A 61 -28.99 -12.93 -21.81
CA ALA A 61 -29.79 -11.70 -21.84
C ALA A 61 -29.34 -10.75 -22.96
N CYS A 62 -28.06 -10.77 -23.35
CA CYS A 62 -27.55 -9.99 -24.48
C CYS A 62 -27.94 -10.56 -25.85
N VAL A 63 -28.29 -11.86 -25.96
CA VAL A 63 -28.56 -12.50 -27.27
C VAL A 63 -29.79 -11.94 -27.98
N PRO A 64 -30.99 -11.82 -27.36
CA PRO A 64 -32.17 -11.32 -28.06
C PRO A 64 -31.99 -9.91 -28.65
N PRO A 65 -31.44 -8.91 -27.92
CA PRO A 65 -31.16 -7.59 -28.50
C PRO A 65 -30.18 -7.63 -29.67
N ILE A 66 -29.17 -8.50 -29.62
CA ILE A 66 -28.20 -8.68 -30.73
C ILE A 66 -28.90 -9.24 -31.97
N VAL A 67 -29.77 -10.24 -31.81
CA VAL A 67 -30.52 -10.84 -32.93
C VAL A 67 -31.51 -9.83 -33.53
N GLU A 68 -32.16 -9.02 -32.69
CA GLU A 68 -33.15 -8.03 -33.13
C GLU A 68 -32.53 -6.81 -33.82
N ARG A 69 -31.43 -6.27 -33.28
CA ARG A 69 -30.82 -5.00 -33.73
C ARG A 69 -29.58 -5.19 -34.59
N GLY A 70 -29.10 -6.42 -34.72
CA GLY A 70 -27.90 -6.77 -35.46
C GLY A 70 -26.62 -6.72 -34.61
N ALA A 71 -25.62 -7.50 -35.02
CA ALA A 71 -24.33 -7.57 -34.34
C ALA A 71 -23.55 -6.24 -34.41
N ASP A 72 -23.69 -5.48 -35.49
CA ASP A 72 -23.01 -4.18 -35.66
C ASP A 72 -23.46 -3.16 -34.62
N TRP A 73 -24.74 -3.17 -34.25
CA TRP A 73 -25.25 -2.33 -33.16
C TRP A 73 -24.56 -2.65 -31.84
N PHE A 74 -24.48 -3.93 -31.46
CA PHE A 74 -23.83 -4.33 -30.20
C PHE A 74 -22.33 -4.03 -30.21
N ARG A 75 -21.67 -4.18 -31.37
CA ARG A 75 -20.25 -3.83 -31.56
C ARG A 75 -19.98 -2.33 -31.59
N SER A 76 -20.99 -1.51 -31.83
CA SER A 76 -20.86 -0.04 -31.75
C SER A 76 -20.74 0.48 -30.31
N ILE A 77 -21.04 -0.38 -29.33
CA ILE A 77 -20.96 -0.08 -27.90
C ILE A 77 -19.70 -0.75 -27.35
N GLY A 78 -18.93 -0.04 -26.53
CA GLY A 78 -17.75 -0.58 -25.87
C GLY A 78 -16.45 -0.40 -26.66
N THR A 79 -15.45 -1.25 -26.41
CA THR A 79 -14.16 -1.19 -27.11
C THR A 79 -14.10 -2.15 -28.29
N GLU A 80 -13.14 -1.95 -29.19
CA GLU A 80 -12.96 -2.82 -30.36
C GLU A 80 -12.75 -4.31 -29.99
N THR A 81 -12.02 -4.56 -28.89
CA THR A 81 -11.73 -5.90 -28.39
C THR A 81 -12.80 -6.44 -27.43
N SER A 82 -13.56 -5.56 -26.76
CA SER A 82 -14.61 -5.92 -25.81
C SER A 82 -15.90 -5.15 -26.11
N PRO A 83 -16.70 -5.60 -27.10
CA PRO A 83 -17.95 -4.95 -27.46
C PRO A 83 -19.06 -5.22 -26.44
N GLY A 84 -20.02 -4.31 -26.36
CA GLY A 84 -21.24 -4.43 -25.59
C GLY A 84 -21.23 -3.71 -24.24
N THR A 85 -22.22 -4.05 -23.43
CA THR A 85 -22.40 -3.57 -22.05
C THR A 85 -22.08 -4.67 -21.04
N LYS A 86 -21.84 -4.25 -19.80
CA LYS A 86 -21.63 -5.13 -18.66
C LYS A 86 -22.37 -4.58 -17.45
N VAL A 87 -22.98 -5.47 -16.68
CA VAL A 87 -23.58 -5.13 -15.39
C VAL A 87 -22.55 -5.32 -14.27
N PHE A 88 -22.37 -4.30 -13.44
CA PHE A 88 -21.57 -4.34 -12.22
C PHE A 88 -22.44 -4.19 -10.97
N ALA A 89 -22.10 -4.93 -9.92
CA ALA A 89 -22.63 -4.73 -8.58
C ALA A 89 -21.68 -3.83 -7.80
N LEU A 90 -22.01 -2.54 -7.71
CA LEU A 90 -21.21 -1.52 -7.04
C LEU A 90 -21.61 -1.45 -5.56
N THR A 91 -20.65 -1.74 -4.69
CA THR A 91 -20.85 -1.83 -3.23
C THR A 91 -19.66 -1.24 -2.46
N GLY A 92 -19.73 -1.23 -1.12
CA GLY A 92 -18.64 -0.75 -0.26
C GLY A 92 -18.83 0.71 0.17
N LYS A 93 -17.73 1.46 0.25
CA LYS A 93 -17.66 2.84 0.76
C LYS A 93 -17.99 3.89 -0.32
N VAL A 94 -19.13 3.71 -0.98
CA VAL A 94 -19.61 4.57 -2.08
C VAL A 94 -20.99 5.14 -1.73
N LYS A 95 -21.34 6.33 -2.23
CA LYS A 95 -22.62 6.98 -1.89
C LYS A 95 -23.82 6.24 -2.48
N ASN A 96 -23.73 5.85 -3.75
CA ASN A 96 -24.76 5.11 -4.46
C ASN A 96 -24.31 3.66 -4.66
N THR A 97 -24.96 2.73 -3.97
CA THR A 97 -24.76 1.28 -4.17
C THR A 97 -25.88 0.71 -5.03
N GLY A 98 -25.57 -0.30 -5.84
CA GLY A 98 -26.56 -0.93 -6.70
C GLY A 98 -25.98 -1.69 -7.89
N LEU A 99 -26.87 -2.09 -8.80
CA LEU A 99 -26.50 -2.64 -10.10
C LEU A 99 -26.40 -1.50 -11.11
N VAL A 100 -25.27 -1.44 -11.83
CA VAL A 100 -25.00 -0.43 -12.86
C VAL A 100 -24.66 -1.14 -14.16
N GLU A 101 -25.41 -0.86 -15.21
CA GLU A 101 -25.09 -1.31 -16.57
C GLU A 101 -24.29 -0.22 -17.27
N VAL A 102 -23.10 -0.57 -17.74
CA VAL A 102 -22.16 0.39 -18.35
C VAL A 102 -21.58 -0.19 -19.64
N PRO A 103 -21.21 0.67 -20.61
CA PRO A 103 -20.46 0.22 -21.78
C PRO A 103 -19.09 -0.31 -21.38
N MET A 104 -18.60 -1.35 -22.08
CA MET A 104 -17.24 -1.83 -21.86
C MET A 104 -16.18 -0.78 -22.19
N GLY A 105 -15.10 -0.73 -21.41
CA GLY A 105 -14.05 0.30 -21.58
C GLY A 105 -14.29 1.61 -20.86
N ILE A 106 -15.44 1.80 -20.20
CA ILE A 106 -15.62 2.87 -19.20
C ILE A 106 -14.51 2.79 -18.15
N THR A 107 -14.09 3.92 -17.57
CA THR A 107 -13.04 3.93 -16.54
C THR A 107 -13.61 3.59 -15.15
N LEU A 108 -12.74 3.12 -14.25
CA LEU A 108 -13.12 2.92 -12.83
C LEU A 108 -13.56 4.26 -12.20
N ARG A 109 -12.95 5.37 -12.60
CA ARG A 109 -13.29 6.72 -12.14
C ARG A 109 -14.74 7.06 -12.45
N GLU A 110 -15.17 6.88 -13.69
CA GLU A 110 -16.55 7.18 -14.11
C GLU A 110 -17.56 6.30 -13.35
N ILE A 111 -17.26 5.01 -13.19
CA ILE A 111 -18.15 4.11 -12.41
C ILE A 111 -18.28 4.58 -10.96
N ILE A 112 -17.16 4.90 -10.29
CA ILE A 112 -17.15 5.16 -8.85
C ILE A 112 -17.61 6.58 -8.52
N PHE A 113 -17.14 7.58 -9.27
CA PHE A 113 -17.39 8.99 -8.96
C PHE A 113 -18.62 9.53 -9.68
N ASP A 114 -18.83 9.22 -10.95
CA ASP A 114 -19.96 9.77 -11.71
C ASP A 114 -21.25 8.99 -11.41
N ILE A 115 -21.20 7.65 -11.51
CA ILE A 115 -22.37 6.79 -11.26
C ILE A 115 -22.54 6.54 -9.74
N GLY A 116 -21.45 6.13 -9.08
CA GLY A 116 -21.44 5.88 -7.63
C GLY A 116 -21.58 7.12 -6.75
N GLY A 117 -21.46 8.33 -7.31
CA GLY A 117 -21.55 9.60 -6.58
C GLY A 117 -20.35 9.89 -5.67
N GLY A 118 -19.26 9.14 -5.82
CA GLY A 118 -18.04 9.28 -5.04
C GLY A 118 -18.06 8.54 -3.70
N ILE A 119 -17.04 8.80 -2.88
CA ILE A 119 -16.78 8.07 -1.65
C ILE A 119 -17.70 8.55 -0.53
N LEU A 120 -18.16 7.61 0.29
CA LEU A 120 -19.04 7.90 1.42
C LEU A 120 -18.35 8.86 2.40
N GLY A 121 -19.00 10.00 2.68
CA GLY A 121 -18.45 11.04 3.57
C GLY A 121 -17.32 11.87 2.96
N ASP A 122 -17.19 11.87 1.63
CA ASP A 122 -16.18 12.65 0.88
C ASP A 122 -14.73 12.36 1.31
N LYS A 123 -14.51 11.15 1.80
CA LYS A 123 -13.19 10.63 2.19
C LYS A 123 -12.32 10.31 0.98
N LYS A 124 -11.03 10.10 1.24
CA LYS A 124 -10.10 9.70 0.18
C LYS A 124 -10.37 8.26 -0.29
N PHE A 125 -10.41 8.07 -1.61
CA PHE A 125 -10.43 6.75 -2.22
C PHE A 125 -9.11 6.03 -1.95
N LYS A 126 -9.19 4.74 -1.60
CA LYS A 126 -8.01 3.91 -1.36
C LYS A 126 -7.82 2.83 -2.40
N ALA A 127 -8.87 2.04 -2.61
CA ALA A 127 -8.83 0.91 -3.52
C ALA A 127 -10.22 0.49 -3.98
N VAL A 128 -10.28 -0.25 -5.07
CA VAL A 128 -11.47 -1.00 -5.48
C VAL A 128 -11.09 -2.45 -5.74
N GLN A 129 -11.87 -3.38 -5.20
CA GLN A 129 -11.76 -4.78 -5.59
C GLN A 129 -12.68 -5.03 -6.78
N THR A 130 -12.16 -5.60 -7.86
CA THR A 130 -12.93 -5.94 -9.05
C THR A 130 -12.86 -7.44 -9.35
N GLY A 131 -13.97 -8.02 -9.79
CA GLY A 131 -14.04 -9.43 -10.17
C GLY A 131 -14.62 -10.35 -9.08
N GLY A 132 -15.31 -9.76 -8.10
CA GLY A 132 -15.91 -10.49 -6.98
C GLY A 132 -14.86 -10.92 -5.94
N PRO A 133 -15.18 -11.91 -5.09
CA PRO A 133 -14.37 -12.23 -3.91
C PRO A 133 -12.99 -12.82 -4.23
N SER A 134 -12.79 -13.38 -5.42
CA SER A 134 -11.47 -13.85 -5.90
C SER A 134 -10.78 -12.85 -6.84
N GLY A 135 -11.30 -11.63 -6.90
CA GLY A 135 -10.75 -10.51 -7.66
C GLY A 135 -9.54 -9.85 -6.99
N GLY A 136 -8.82 -9.03 -7.75
CA GLY A 136 -7.71 -8.23 -7.24
C GLY A 136 -8.17 -6.86 -6.73
N CYS A 137 -7.38 -6.26 -5.83
CA CYS A 137 -7.55 -4.89 -5.38
C CYS A 137 -6.69 -3.94 -6.22
N LEU A 138 -7.29 -2.83 -6.68
CA LEU A 138 -6.65 -1.81 -7.51
C LEU A 138 -6.59 -0.48 -6.76
N PRO A 139 -5.40 0.15 -6.61
CA PRO A 139 -5.25 1.45 -5.96
C PRO A 139 -5.69 2.62 -6.85
N GLU A 140 -5.63 3.83 -6.29
CA GLU A 140 -5.97 5.12 -6.92
C GLU A 140 -5.28 5.33 -8.28
N GLU A 141 -4.05 4.85 -8.44
CA GLU A 141 -3.23 4.97 -9.65
C GLU A 141 -3.89 4.35 -10.90
N TYR A 142 -4.83 3.42 -10.72
CA TYR A 142 -5.52 2.73 -11.81
C TYR A 142 -6.96 3.20 -12.01
N LEU A 143 -7.39 4.30 -11.38
CA LEU A 143 -8.76 4.81 -11.55
C LEU A 143 -9.11 5.13 -13.01
N ASP A 144 -8.13 5.60 -13.78
CA ASP A 144 -8.30 5.95 -15.19
C ASP A 144 -8.07 4.75 -16.13
N LEU A 145 -7.90 3.55 -15.57
CA LEU A 145 -7.77 2.32 -16.35
C LEU A 145 -9.12 1.97 -16.99
N PRO A 146 -9.16 1.70 -18.31
CA PRO A 146 -10.35 1.17 -18.98
C PRO A 146 -10.76 -0.18 -18.39
N VAL A 147 -12.06 -0.32 -18.12
CA VAL A 147 -12.65 -1.54 -17.58
C VAL A 147 -12.96 -2.49 -18.74
N ASP A 148 -11.94 -3.22 -19.16
CA ASP A 148 -12.00 -4.30 -20.14
C ASP A 148 -11.22 -5.54 -19.65
N PHE A 149 -11.40 -6.68 -20.32
CA PHE A 149 -10.81 -7.96 -19.89
C PHE A 149 -9.27 -7.95 -19.88
N ASP A 150 -8.64 -7.30 -20.85
CA ASP A 150 -7.20 -7.34 -21.05
C ASP A 150 -6.48 -6.36 -20.11
N SER A 151 -7.02 -5.16 -19.97
CA SER A 151 -6.51 -4.09 -19.12
C SER A 151 -6.49 -4.51 -17.65
N LEU A 152 -7.60 -5.06 -17.14
CA LEU A 152 -7.70 -5.51 -15.74
C LEU A 152 -6.76 -6.68 -15.43
N ARG A 153 -6.60 -7.62 -16.38
CA ARG A 153 -5.72 -8.79 -16.19
C ARG A 153 -4.26 -8.40 -16.03
N LYS A 154 -3.80 -7.38 -16.77
CA LYS A 154 -2.41 -6.88 -16.70
C LYS A 154 -2.05 -6.30 -15.31
N VAL A 155 -3.04 -5.73 -14.63
CA VAL A 155 -2.85 -5.11 -13.31
C VAL A 155 -3.14 -6.07 -12.15
N GLY A 156 -3.27 -7.38 -12.44
CA GLY A 156 -3.48 -8.40 -11.41
C GLY A 156 -4.89 -8.41 -10.83
N SER A 157 -5.86 -7.87 -11.56
CA SER A 157 -7.27 -8.04 -11.29
C SER A 157 -7.95 -8.79 -12.43
N MET A 158 -9.27 -8.94 -12.37
CA MET A 158 -10.01 -9.62 -13.42
C MET A 158 -11.45 -9.11 -13.55
N MET A 159 -11.96 -9.21 -14.76
CA MET A 159 -13.38 -9.08 -15.04
C MET A 159 -14.07 -10.40 -14.69
N GLY A 160 -14.47 -10.53 -13.41
CA GLY A 160 -15.20 -11.68 -12.88
C GLY A 160 -16.71 -11.53 -13.03
N SER A 161 -17.44 -11.76 -11.94
CA SER A 161 -18.92 -11.66 -11.89
C SER A 161 -19.49 -10.23 -12.02
N GLY A 162 -18.65 -9.21 -12.21
CA GLY A 162 -19.05 -7.81 -12.15
C GLY A 162 -19.15 -7.24 -10.72
N GLY A 163 -18.73 -7.97 -9.69
CA GLY A 163 -18.68 -7.42 -8.33
C GLY A 163 -17.57 -6.37 -8.17
N MET A 164 -17.94 -5.19 -7.65
CA MET A 164 -17.02 -4.10 -7.31
C MET A 164 -17.22 -3.65 -5.86
N VAL A 165 -16.16 -3.71 -5.07
CA VAL A 165 -16.16 -3.29 -3.66
C VAL A 165 -15.22 -2.11 -3.49
N VAL A 166 -15.78 -0.93 -3.25
CA VAL A 166 -15.04 0.33 -3.08
C VAL A 166 -14.59 0.47 -1.62
N MET A 167 -13.34 0.92 -1.42
CA MET A 167 -12.68 1.06 -0.12
C MET A 167 -12.12 2.48 0.04
N ASP A 168 -12.24 3.02 1.26
CA ASP A 168 -11.74 4.33 1.67
C ASP A 168 -10.43 4.23 2.47
N GLU A 169 -9.86 5.37 2.84
CA GLU A 169 -8.61 5.48 3.62
C GLU A 169 -8.63 4.76 4.97
N ASP A 170 -9.81 4.61 5.59
CA ASP A 170 -10.02 3.92 6.87
C ASP A 170 -10.13 2.38 6.73
N THR A 171 -10.01 1.85 5.52
CA THR A 171 -10.09 0.40 5.27
C THR A 171 -8.70 -0.24 5.34
N CYS A 172 -8.51 -1.32 6.11
CA CYS A 172 -7.24 -2.06 6.17
C CYS A 172 -7.13 -3.09 5.04
N MET A 173 -6.09 -2.98 4.21
CA MET A 173 -5.94 -3.89 3.05
C MET A 173 -5.53 -5.31 3.46
N VAL A 174 -4.86 -5.46 4.60
CA VAL A 174 -4.53 -6.79 5.17
C VAL A 174 -5.79 -7.51 5.66
N ASP A 175 -6.72 -6.76 6.28
CA ASP A 175 -7.99 -7.30 6.76
C ASP A 175 -8.95 -7.62 5.61
N VAL A 176 -8.95 -6.78 4.56
CA VAL A 176 -9.66 -7.04 3.30
C VAL A 176 -9.18 -8.33 2.65
N ALA A 177 -7.86 -8.52 2.53
CA ALA A 177 -7.29 -9.75 1.98
C ALA A 177 -7.70 -10.98 2.81
N LYS A 178 -7.69 -10.87 4.14
CA LYS A 178 -8.16 -11.92 5.04
C LYS A 178 -9.64 -12.23 4.84
N TYR A 179 -10.49 -11.21 4.74
CA TYR A 179 -11.93 -11.37 4.54
C TYR A 179 -12.24 -12.14 3.25
N PHE A 180 -11.70 -11.70 2.11
CA PHE A 180 -11.94 -12.35 0.84
C PHE A 180 -11.32 -13.75 0.75
N LEU A 181 -10.14 -13.95 1.32
CA LEU A 181 -9.54 -15.28 1.40
C LEU A 181 -10.38 -16.22 2.29
N SER A 182 -10.93 -15.72 3.41
CA SER A 182 -11.79 -16.52 4.29
C SER A 182 -13.06 -16.98 3.58
N PHE A 183 -13.68 -16.10 2.77
CA PHE A 183 -14.81 -16.46 1.92
C PHE A 183 -14.42 -17.54 0.91
N THR A 184 -13.35 -17.31 0.12
CA THR A 184 -12.95 -18.28 -0.92
C THR A 184 -12.50 -19.63 -0.35
N GLN A 185 -11.93 -19.64 0.87
CA GLN A 185 -11.60 -20.87 1.59
C GLN A 185 -12.86 -21.62 2.05
N ALA A 186 -13.85 -20.91 2.61
CA ALA A 186 -15.11 -21.49 3.05
C ALA A 186 -15.91 -22.08 1.88
N GLU A 187 -15.82 -21.42 0.72
CA GLU A 187 -16.45 -21.85 -0.53
C GLU A 187 -15.64 -22.88 -1.32
N SER A 188 -14.48 -23.31 -0.81
CA SER A 188 -13.68 -24.33 -1.48
C SER A 188 -14.32 -25.71 -1.36
N CYS A 189 -14.43 -26.43 -2.48
CA CYS A 189 -14.86 -27.83 -2.46
C CYS A 189 -13.87 -28.77 -1.74
N GLY A 190 -12.63 -28.33 -1.47
CA GLY A 190 -11.61 -29.13 -0.77
C GLY A 190 -10.99 -30.28 -1.57
N LYS A 191 -11.28 -30.41 -2.88
CA LYS A 191 -10.79 -31.53 -3.71
C LYS A 191 -9.29 -31.49 -3.96
N CYS A 192 -8.74 -30.35 -4.40
CA CYS A 192 -7.32 -30.26 -4.76
C CYS A 192 -6.47 -29.78 -3.56
N PRO A 193 -5.38 -30.50 -3.21
CA PRO A 193 -4.52 -30.09 -2.09
C PRO A 193 -3.95 -28.67 -2.19
N PRO A 194 -3.52 -28.16 -3.37
CA PRO A 194 -3.03 -26.79 -3.48
C PRO A 194 -4.04 -25.74 -3.04
N CYS A 195 -5.30 -25.83 -3.48
CA CYS A 195 -6.36 -24.93 -3.02
C CYS A 195 -6.68 -25.16 -1.54
N ARG A 196 -6.97 -26.40 -1.13
CA ARG A 196 -7.45 -26.70 0.23
C ARG A 196 -6.43 -26.31 1.30
N ILE A 197 -5.17 -26.68 1.09
CA ILE A 197 -4.10 -26.46 2.07
C ILE A 197 -3.50 -25.06 1.90
N GLY A 198 -3.30 -24.61 0.66
CA GLY A 198 -2.70 -23.31 0.38
C GLY A 198 -3.53 -22.14 0.91
N THR A 199 -4.85 -22.14 0.66
CA THR A 199 -5.75 -21.09 1.19
C THR A 199 -5.81 -21.12 2.72
N TYR A 200 -5.86 -22.30 3.33
CA TYR A 200 -5.80 -22.45 4.79
C TYR A 200 -4.51 -21.86 5.39
N GLN A 201 -3.34 -22.20 4.84
CA GLN A 201 -2.05 -21.69 5.32
C GLN A 201 -1.95 -20.17 5.18
N MET A 202 -2.39 -19.62 4.05
CA MET A 202 -2.42 -18.18 3.85
C MET A 202 -3.37 -17.47 4.84
N LEU A 203 -4.55 -18.05 5.08
CA LEU A 203 -5.51 -17.49 6.03
C LEU A 203 -4.96 -17.48 7.46
N GLN A 204 -4.30 -18.56 7.89
CA GLN A 204 -3.63 -18.61 9.19
C GLN A 204 -2.57 -17.52 9.33
N ILE A 205 -1.75 -17.30 8.30
CA ILE A 205 -0.76 -16.21 8.32
C ILE A 205 -1.45 -14.84 8.43
N LEU A 206 -2.50 -14.59 7.64
CA LEU A 206 -3.24 -13.32 7.70
C LEU A 206 -3.94 -13.11 9.05
N GLU A 207 -4.46 -14.17 9.67
CA GLU A 207 -5.02 -14.11 11.03
C GLU A 207 -3.95 -13.74 12.05
N ARG A 208 -2.77 -14.36 12.00
CA ARG A 208 -1.64 -13.97 12.86
C ARG A 208 -1.23 -12.52 12.64
N ILE A 209 -1.03 -12.12 11.38
CA ILE A 209 -0.67 -10.75 11.02
C ILE A 209 -1.71 -9.81 11.61
N THR A 210 -3.00 -9.98 11.32
CA THR A 210 -4.09 -9.09 11.78
C THR A 210 -4.38 -9.14 13.29
N ASN A 211 -3.82 -10.10 14.03
CA ASN A 211 -3.88 -10.16 15.49
C ASN A 211 -2.61 -9.63 16.19
N GLY A 212 -1.68 -9.02 15.45
CA GLY A 212 -0.42 -8.48 15.99
C GLY A 212 0.69 -9.53 16.16
N GLN A 213 0.48 -10.76 15.67
CA GLN A 213 1.41 -11.88 15.78
C GLN A 213 2.18 -12.15 14.47
N GLY A 214 2.21 -11.18 13.54
CA GLY A 214 3.00 -11.31 12.30
C GLY A 214 4.49 -11.49 12.56
N GLU A 215 5.17 -12.25 11.71
CA GLU A 215 6.60 -12.54 11.83
C GLU A 215 7.37 -12.12 10.57
N PRO A 216 8.66 -11.80 10.68
CA PRO A 216 9.52 -11.64 9.51
C PRO A 216 9.45 -12.87 8.60
N GLY A 217 9.32 -12.67 7.29
CA GLY A 217 9.18 -13.75 6.31
C GLY A 217 7.74 -14.15 5.99
N ASP A 218 6.73 -13.63 6.71
CA ASP A 218 5.33 -13.98 6.44
C ASP A 218 4.83 -13.48 5.08
N ILE A 219 5.28 -12.30 4.63
CA ILE A 219 4.95 -11.77 3.31
C ILE A 219 5.49 -12.71 2.21
N GLU A 220 6.73 -13.17 2.35
CA GLU A 220 7.37 -14.07 1.39
C GLU A 220 6.66 -15.43 1.35
N LYS A 221 6.23 -15.95 2.51
CA LYS A 221 5.40 -17.17 2.58
C LYS A 221 4.06 -16.98 1.88
N LEU A 222 3.36 -15.87 2.13
CA LEU A 222 2.09 -15.55 1.47
C LEU A 222 2.24 -15.52 -0.05
N ILE A 223 3.28 -14.84 -0.57
CA ILE A 223 3.56 -14.78 -2.01
C ILE A 223 3.83 -16.19 -2.55
N LYS A 224 4.66 -16.99 -1.86
CA LYS A 224 5.01 -18.35 -2.27
C LYS A 224 3.78 -19.25 -2.32
N TYR A 225 2.98 -19.28 -1.25
CA TYR A 225 1.77 -20.10 -1.18
C TYR A 225 0.70 -19.63 -2.16
N GLY A 226 0.58 -18.32 -2.37
CA GLY A 226 -0.32 -17.76 -3.37
C GLY A 226 0.01 -18.29 -4.76
N LYS A 227 1.26 -18.14 -5.23
CA LYS A 227 1.68 -18.63 -6.56
C LYS A 227 1.50 -20.14 -6.72
N LEU A 228 1.90 -20.94 -5.74
CA LEU A 228 1.70 -22.39 -5.77
C LEU A 228 0.22 -22.78 -5.83
N THR A 229 -0.64 -22.01 -5.16
CA THR A 229 -2.09 -22.23 -5.20
C THR A 229 -2.66 -21.85 -6.57
N GLN A 230 -2.21 -20.73 -7.16
CA GLN A 230 -2.64 -20.31 -8.50
C GLN A 230 -2.27 -21.34 -9.57
N GLU A 231 -1.03 -21.87 -9.52
CA GLU A 231 -0.51 -22.81 -10.53
C GLU A 231 -1.02 -24.24 -10.31
N GLY A 232 -1.19 -24.68 -9.07
CA GLY A 232 -1.52 -26.07 -8.73
C GLY A 232 -3.02 -26.38 -8.62
N SER A 233 -3.90 -25.37 -8.66
CA SER A 233 -5.34 -25.59 -8.45
C SER A 233 -6.06 -26.09 -9.70
N LEU A 234 -7.00 -27.02 -9.47
CA LEU A 234 -7.75 -27.68 -10.55
C LEU A 234 -8.72 -26.75 -11.28
N CYS A 235 -9.38 -25.82 -10.57
CA CYS A 235 -10.45 -24.99 -11.10
C CYS A 235 -10.17 -23.49 -10.91
N GLY A 236 -10.92 -22.66 -11.64
CA GLY A 236 -10.74 -21.20 -11.63
C GLY A 236 -10.90 -20.55 -10.25
N LEU A 237 -11.73 -21.12 -9.36
CA LEU A 237 -11.83 -20.64 -7.97
C LEU A 237 -10.49 -20.78 -7.25
N GLY A 238 -9.89 -21.97 -7.24
CA GLY A 238 -8.60 -22.19 -6.58
C GLY A 238 -7.48 -21.37 -7.23
N GLN A 239 -7.53 -21.19 -8.55
CA GLN A 239 -6.55 -20.39 -9.29
C GLN A 239 -6.64 -18.89 -8.99
N SER A 240 -7.83 -18.37 -8.65
CA SER A 240 -8.07 -16.95 -8.38
C SER A 240 -8.16 -16.62 -6.89
N ALA A 241 -8.41 -17.59 -6.01
CA ALA A 241 -8.50 -17.39 -4.56
C ALA A 241 -7.32 -16.61 -3.93
N PRO A 242 -6.07 -16.73 -4.40
CA PRO A 242 -4.96 -15.94 -3.86
C PRO A 242 -4.89 -14.49 -4.35
N ASN A 243 -5.66 -14.09 -5.37
CA ASN A 243 -5.56 -12.77 -6.00
C ASN A 243 -5.76 -11.60 -5.03
N PRO A 244 -6.74 -11.61 -4.09
CA PRO A 244 -6.87 -10.54 -3.11
C PRO A 244 -5.58 -10.36 -2.31
N VAL A 245 -4.95 -11.46 -1.87
CA VAL A 245 -3.70 -11.44 -1.09
C VAL A 245 -2.52 -10.94 -1.93
N LEU A 246 -2.37 -11.46 -3.15
CA LEU A 246 -1.23 -11.10 -3.99
C LEU A 246 -1.30 -9.64 -4.48
N SER A 247 -2.50 -9.16 -4.81
CA SER A 247 -2.71 -7.77 -5.23
C SER A 247 -2.53 -6.79 -4.08
N THR A 248 -3.03 -7.08 -2.87
CA THR A 248 -2.81 -6.20 -1.72
C THR A 248 -1.36 -6.19 -1.27
N ILE A 249 -0.63 -7.31 -1.33
CA ILE A 249 0.82 -7.31 -1.09
C ILE A 249 1.57 -6.51 -2.16
N LYS A 250 1.11 -6.53 -3.42
CA LYS A 250 1.74 -5.79 -4.51
C LYS A 250 1.61 -4.28 -4.34
N TYR A 251 0.41 -3.81 -3.99
CA TYR A 251 0.09 -2.37 -3.98
C TYR A 251 0.11 -1.72 -2.61
N PHE A 252 -0.06 -2.50 -1.53
CA PHE A 252 -0.17 -2.03 -0.15
C PHE A 252 0.79 -2.78 0.77
N ARG A 253 1.99 -3.08 0.28
CA ARG A 253 3.00 -3.86 1.02
C ARG A 253 3.33 -3.22 2.37
N GLU A 254 3.38 -1.89 2.38
CA GLU A 254 3.65 -1.08 3.57
C GLU A 254 2.67 -1.37 4.70
N GLU A 255 1.40 -1.65 4.41
CA GLU A 255 0.44 -2.03 5.46
C GLU A 255 0.79 -3.38 6.09
N TYR A 256 1.23 -4.35 5.30
CA TYR A 256 1.69 -5.64 5.83
C TYR A 256 2.92 -5.45 6.73
N GLU A 257 3.86 -4.62 6.28
CA GLU A 257 5.08 -4.32 7.05
C GLU A 257 4.75 -3.59 8.35
N GLU A 258 3.80 -2.65 8.37
CA GLU A 258 3.31 -2.01 9.60
C GLU A 258 2.65 -3.02 10.57
N HIS A 259 1.88 -3.98 10.05
CA HIS A 259 1.27 -5.01 10.89
C HIS A 259 2.31 -5.97 11.49
N ILE A 260 3.36 -6.29 10.72
CA ILE A 260 4.41 -7.24 11.12
C ILE A 260 5.43 -6.60 12.06
N TYR A 261 5.97 -5.43 11.71
CA TYR A 261 7.08 -4.79 12.41
C TYR A 261 6.62 -3.76 13.44
N ASP A 262 5.71 -2.86 13.06
CA ASP A 262 5.20 -1.80 13.97
C ASP A 262 4.09 -2.29 14.90
N LYS A 263 3.56 -3.50 14.65
CA LYS A 263 2.39 -4.08 15.35
C LYS A 263 1.21 -3.11 15.36
N TYR A 264 1.04 -2.38 14.26
CA TYR A 264 0.10 -1.26 14.16
C TYR A 264 -0.76 -1.39 12.89
N CYS A 265 -2.00 -0.94 12.99
CA CYS A 265 -2.93 -0.88 11.88
C CYS A 265 -3.38 0.58 11.71
N ARG A 266 -2.95 1.22 10.61
CA ARG A 266 -3.31 2.61 10.27
C ARG A 266 -4.81 2.87 10.21
N ALA A 267 -5.56 1.92 9.66
CA ALA A 267 -7.02 1.91 9.57
C ALA A 267 -7.71 1.66 10.93
N LYS A 268 -6.96 1.28 11.97
CA LYS A 268 -7.48 1.03 13.33
C LYS A 268 -8.63 0.00 13.37
N VAL A 269 -8.68 -0.95 12.43
CA VAL A 269 -9.67 -2.06 12.42
C VAL A 269 -9.15 -3.37 13.03
N CYS A 270 -7.89 -3.76 12.78
CA CYS A 270 -7.27 -5.01 13.27
C CYS A 270 -7.08 -5.07 14.79
N LYS A 271 -7.48 -6.17 15.45
CA LYS A 271 -7.37 -6.36 16.92
C LYS A 271 -5.93 -6.69 17.34
N GLY A 272 -5.60 -6.53 18.62
CA GLY A 272 -4.28 -6.92 19.13
C GLY A 272 -3.13 -5.96 18.76
N MET A 273 -3.45 -4.83 18.14
CA MET A 273 -2.48 -3.89 17.55
C MET A 273 -2.51 -2.51 18.17
N GLY A 274 -1.35 -1.85 18.11
CA GLY A 274 -1.14 -0.49 18.58
C GLY A 274 -1.06 -0.38 20.09
N VAL A 275 -0.67 0.82 20.54
CA VAL A 275 -0.65 1.21 21.94
C VAL A 275 -1.78 2.18 22.19
N PHE A 276 -2.59 1.90 23.19
CA PHE A 276 -3.75 2.72 23.54
C PHE A 276 -3.35 3.77 24.57
N SER A 277 -3.73 5.01 24.33
CA SER A 277 -3.61 6.07 25.33
C SER A 277 -4.87 6.94 25.33
N ILE A 278 -5.03 7.74 26.39
CA ILE A 278 -6.14 8.68 26.53
C ILE A 278 -5.56 10.09 26.42
N ASP A 279 -6.01 10.83 25.41
CA ASP A 279 -5.72 12.25 25.30
C ASP A 279 -6.53 13.02 26.34
N LEU A 280 -5.83 13.58 27.32
CA LEU A 280 -6.43 14.30 28.45
C LEU A 280 -7.01 15.65 28.04
N THR A 281 -6.61 16.22 26.90
CA THR A 281 -7.15 17.49 26.40
C THR A 281 -8.55 17.31 25.82
N GLN A 282 -8.82 16.16 25.21
CA GLN A 282 -10.11 15.80 24.61
C GLN A 282 -11.03 15.03 25.58
N CYS A 283 -10.48 14.43 26.64
CA CYS A 283 -11.22 13.57 27.54
C CYS A 283 -12.23 14.34 28.41
N ILE A 284 -13.52 14.09 28.19
CA ILE A 284 -14.62 14.65 29.01
C ILE A 284 -14.87 13.90 30.33
N ARG A 285 -14.05 12.89 30.65
CA ARG A 285 -14.11 12.11 31.92
C ARG A 285 -15.48 11.45 32.18
N CYS A 286 -16.09 10.87 31.16
CA CYS A 286 -17.38 10.18 31.27
C CYS A 286 -17.34 8.75 31.85
N GLY A 287 -16.16 8.14 32.01
CA GLY A 287 -16.00 6.80 32.59
C GLY A 287 -16.33 5.61 31.67
N LEU A 288 -16.97 5.81 30.52
CA LEU A 288 -17.38 4.74 29.60
C LEU A 288 -16.24 3.82 29.14
N CYS A 289 -15.02 4.36 28.95
CA CYS A 289 -13.86 3.56 28.57
C CYS A 289 -13.45 2.56 29.68
N LYS A 290 -13.68 2.91 30.95
CA LYS A 290 -13.44 2.05 32.11
C LYS A 290 -14.49 0.95 32.19
N GLU A 291 -15.76 1.29 32.06
CA GLU A 291 -16.87 0.33 32.04
C GLU A 291 -16.73 -0.69 30.90
N ALA A 292 -16.29 -0.25 29.72
CA ALA A 292 -16.06 -1.12 28.58
C ALA A 292 -14.85 -2.05 28.74
N CYS A 293 -13.97 -1.81 29.72
CA CYS A 293 -12.72 -2.56 29.85
C CYS A 293 -12.90 -3.83 30.69
N ALA A 294 -13.08 -4.98 30.00
CA ALA A 294 -13.18 -6.29 30.65
C ALA A 294 -11.89 -6.75 31.38
N PHE A 295 -10.75 -6.11 31.11
CA PHE A 295 -9.44 -6.49 31.64
C PHE A 295 -8.93 -5.55 32.74
N ASP A 296 -9.77 -4.60 33.18
CA ASP A 296 -9.42 -3.59 34.20
C ASP A 296 -8.12 -2.83 33.86
N ALA A 297 -7.85 -2.63 32.56
CA ALA A 297 -6.69 -1.92 32.07
C ALA A 297 -6.87 -0.39 32.11
N VAL A 298 -8.11 0.11 32.08
CA VAL A 298 -8.39 1.55 32.19
C VAL A 298 -8.47 1.92 33.66
N LYS A 299 -7.44 2.60 34.15
CA LYS A 299 -7.32 3.01 35.55
C LYS A 299 -7.76 4.46 35.72
N GLU A 300 -8.34 4.73 36.88
CA GLU A 300 -8.82 6.03 37.28
C GLU A 300 -7.85 6.64 38.30
N THR A 301 -7.52 7.91 38.11
CA THR A 301 -6.80 8.74 39.09
C THR A 301 -7.73 9.84 39.60
N LYS A 302 -7.25 10.68 40.52
CA LYS A 302 -8.05 11.79 41.09
C LYS A 302 -8.68 12.68 40.02
N ASN A 303 -8.01 12.89 38.89
CA ASN A 303 -8.44 13.86 37.86
C ASN A 303 -8.42 13.32 36.42
N SER A 304 -8.06 12.06 36.17
CA SER A 304 -7.91 11.52 34.81
C SER A 304 -8.09 10.01 34.73
N TYR A 305 -8.28 9.51 33.51
CA TYR A 305 -8.18 8.10 33.17
C TYR A 305 -6.91 7.84 32.37
N PHE A 306 -6.26 6.70 32.61
CA PHE A 306 -5.14 6.23 31.79
C PHE A 306 -5.28 4.73 31.50
N ILE A 307 -4.53 4.24 30.52
CA ILE A 307 -4.57 2.83 30.12
C ILE A 307 -3.26 2.17 30.55
N ASP A 308 -3.35 1.23 31.48
CA ASP A 308 -2.26 0.39 31.89
C ASP A 308 -1.94 -0.64 30.79
N ARG A 309 -0.72 -0.59 30.29
CA ARG A 309 -0.27 -1.43 29.17
C ARG A 309 -0.06 -2.89 29.54
N GLN A 310 0.22 -3.18 30.82
CA GLN A 310 0.44 -4.55 31.26
C GLN A 310 -0.86 -5.34 31.26
N TYR A 311 -1.98 -4.69 31.61
CA TYR A 311 -3.31 -5.30 31.63
C TYR A 311 -4.04 -5.19 30.28
N CYS A 312 -3.66 -4.23 29.43
CA CYS A 312 -4.35 -4.00 28.16
C CYS A 312 -4.13 -5.14 27.15
N GLN A 313 -5.20 -5.88 26.85
CA GLN A 313 -5.21 -6.92 25.81
C GLN A 313 -5.47 -6.37 24.39
N LYS A 314 -5.38 -5.05 24.19
CA LYS A 314 -5.53 -4.38 22.87
C LYS A 314 -6.83 -4.75 22.12
N CYS A 315 -7.92 -4.93 22.86
CA CYS A 315 -9.21 -5.39 22.34
C CYS A 315 -10.08 -4.30 21.71
N LYS A 316 -9.69 -3.01 21.84
CA LYS A 316 -10.38 -1.80 21.34
C LYS A 316 -11.72 -1.45 21.98
N ALA A 317 -12.18 -2.17 23.01
CA ALA A 317 -13.44 -1.87 23.67
C ALA A 317 -13.50 -0.40 24.16
N CYS A 318 -12.43 0.08 24.81
CA CYS A 318 -12.32 1.47 25.26
C CYS A 318 -12.31 2.49 24.11
N TYR A 319 -11.68 2.14 22.97
CA TYR A 319 -11.62 3.00 21.78
C TYR A 319 -13.00 3.20 21.16
N LEU A 320 -13.75 2.11 20.98
CA LEU A 320 -15.10 2.15 20.41
C LEU A 320 -16.13 2.78 21.35
N ALA A 321 -15.95 2.66 22.66
CA ALA A 321 -16.86 3.23 23.65
C ALA A 321 -16.68 4.75 23.86
N CYS A 322 -15.60 5.36 23.36
CA CYS A 322 -15.31 6.77 23.62
C CYS A 322 -16.12 7.69 22.71
N PRO A 323 -17.09 8.48 23.23
CA PRO A 323 -17.97 9.30 22.40
C PRO A 323 -17.27 10.50 21.75
N VAL A 324 -16.18 10.96 22.35
CA VAL A 324 -15.39 12.12 21.90
C VAL A 324 -14.09 11.71 21.19
N GLY A 325 -13.83 10.41 21.05
CA GLY A 325 -12.61 9.91 20.41
C GLY A 325 -11.31 10.26 21.14
N ALA A 326 -11.35 10.50 22.45
CA ALA A 326 -10.18 10.81 23.26
C ALA A 326 -9.25 9.60 23.47
N VAL A 327 -9.75 8.37 23.30
CA VAL A 327 -8.90 7.18 23.27
C VAL A 327 -8.22 7.11 21.90
N LYS A 328 -6.89 7.16 21.86
CA LYS A 328 -6.09 7.11 20.63
C LYS A 328 -5.30 5.82 20.57
N ILE A 329 -4.96 5.39 19.35
CA ILE A 329 -4.14 4.20 19.08
C ILE A 329 -2.89 4.66 18.33
N TRP A 330 -1.72 4.38 18.90
CA TRP A 330 -0.43 4.85 18.42
C TRP A 330 0.48 3.70 17.99
N LYS A 331 1.47 4.02 17.16
CA LYS A 331 2.66 3.19 17.01
C LYS A 331 3.47 3.26 18.31
N GLU A 332 4.01 2.13 18.75
CA GLU A 332 4.73 2.04 20.02
C GLU A 332 5.92 3.02 20.09
N ARG A 333 6.65 3.16 18.96
CA ARG A 333 7.74 4.13 18.80
C ARG A 333 7.31 5.59 19.00
N HIS A 334 6.14 6.00 18.51
CA HIS A 334 5.66 7.38 18.66
C HIS A 334 5.37 7.73 20.11
N LEU A 335 4.89 6.74 20.87
CA LEU A 335 4.57 6.96 22.27
C LEU A 335 5.83 7.25 23.10
N LYS A 336 6.93 6.55 22.81
CA LYS A 336 8.24 6.84 23.41
C LYS A 336 8.67 8.29 23.18
N MET A 337 8.39 8.82 22.00
CA MET A 337 8.73 10.20 21.63
C MET A 337 7.89 11.23 22.38
N ILE A 338 6.59 10.98 22.52
CA ILE A 338 5.67 11.87 23.21
C ILE A 338 5.94 11.85 24.72
N GLU A 339 6.09 10.66 25.31
CA GLU A 339 6.17 10.50 26.77
C GLU A 339 7.59 10.70 27.33
N GLU A 340 8.62 10.15 26.67
CA GLU A 340 10.00 10.23 27.18
C GLU A 340 10.72 11.47 26.65
N LEU A 341 10.55 11.80 25.36
CA LEU A 341 11.27 12.90 24.70
C LEU A 341 10.50 14.23 24.70
N LYS A 342 9.23 14.24 25.17
CA LYS A 342 8.35 15.42 25.28
C LYS A 342 8.17 16.18 23.97
N ILE A 343 8.07 15.46 22.86
CA ILE A 343 7.98 16.10 21.54
C ILE A 343 6.51 16.26 21.16
N PRO A 344 6.05 17.49 20.83
CA PRO A 344 4.66 17.75 20.49
C PRO A 344 4.21 16.92 19.27
N GLU A 345 2.99 16.38 19.32
CA GLU A 345 2.39 15.56 18.25
C GLU A 345 2.47 16.22 16.88
N GLU A 346 2.17 17.52 16.82
CA GLU A 346 2.17 18.35 15.60
C GLU A 346 3.52 18.40 14.88
N LYS A 347 4.62 18.08 15.60
CA LYS A 347 5.99 18.06 15.06
C LYS A 347 6.43 16.66 14.63
N ILE A 348 5.59 15.63 14.80
CA ILE A 348 5.89 14.26 14.41
C ILE A 348 5.52 14.07 12.93
N GLU A 349 6.42 14.44 12.03
CA GLU A 349 6.27 14.14 10.60
C GLU A 349 6.54 12.65 10.35
N THR A 350 5.53 11.93 9.84
CA THR A 350 5.69 10.52 9.41
C THR A 350 5.88 10.49 7.90
N ILE A 351 7.13 10.47 7.42
CA ILE A 351 7.40 10.28 5.98
C ILE A 351 7.36 8.78 5.67
N GLU A 352 6.42 8.37 4.83
CA GLU A 352 6.24 6.98 4.42
C GLU A 352 7.47 6.48 3.62
N ARG A 353 7.98 5.31 4.04
CA ARG A 353 9.23 4.72 3.57
C ARG A 353 9.11 4.29 2.10
N ARG A 354 9.51 5.12 1.14
CA ARG A 354 9.57 4.75 -0.29
C ARG A 354 10.73 3.80 -0.58
N VAL A 355 10.46 2.73 -1.34
CA VAL A 355 11.46 1.74 -1.77
C VAL A 355 12.30 2.33 -2.92
N ARG A 356 13.63 2.41 -2.72
CA ARG A 356 14.65 3.05 -3.57
C ARG A 356 14.51 4.58 -3.68
N MET A 357 15.29 5.28 -2.87
CA MET A 357 15.32 6.74 -2.81
C MET A 357 16.58 7.28 -3.48
N LYS A 358 16.43 8.36 -4.24
CA LYS A 358 17.48 9.08 -4.95
C LYS A 358 17.82 10.39 -4.24
N LEU A 359 19.02 10.92 -4.47
CA LEU A 359 19.44 12.19 -3.85
C LEU A 359 18.61 13.38 -4.30
N LYS A 360 18.02 13.35 -5.51
CA LYS A 360 17.05 14.37 -5.96
C LYS A 360 15.83 14.47 -5.06
N ASP A 361 15.37 13.35 -4.50
CA ASP A 361 14.19 13.35 -3.62
C ASP A 361 14.50 14.13 -2.33
N VAL A 362 15.75 14.09 -1.85
CA VAL A 362 16.23 14.87 -0.70
C VAL A 362 16.29 16.36 -1.04
N LEU A 363 16.79 16.71 -2.23
CA LEU A 363 16.89 18.09 -2.70
C LEU A 363 15.51 18.73 -2.89
N GLU A 364 14.54 17.98 -3.42
CA GLU A 364 13.16 18.43 -3.60
C GLU A 364 12.44 18.59 -2.26
N ALA A 365 12.63 17.66 -1.32
CA ALA A 365 12.02 17.73 0.01
C ALA A 365 12.59 18.87 0.86
N LYS A 366 13.89 19.19 0.70
CA LYS A 366 14.60 20.23 1.45
C LYS A 366 15.47 21.08 0.53
N PRO A 367 14.87 22.00 -0.26
CA PRO A 367 15.62 22.89 -1.11
C PRO A 367 16.49 23.81 -0.24
N ARG A 368 17.81 23.65 -0.33
CA ARG A 368 18.78 24.53 0.32
C ARG A 368 19.42 25.42 -0.72
N GLU A 369 19.61 26.68 -0.34
CA GLU A 369 20.47 27.58 -1.09
C GLU A 369 21.92 27.07 -1.00
N VAL A 370 22.57 26.96 -2.16
CA VAL A 370 23.95 26.49 -2.26
C VAL A 370 24.86 27.70 -2.29
N PHE A 371 25.72 27.81 -1.30
CA PHE A 371 26.68 28.90 -1.20
C PHE A 371 28.06 28.50 -1.72
N THR A 372 28.62 29.33 -2.59
CA THR A 372 29.95 29.15 -3.17
C THR A 372 30.88 30.30 -2.79
N VAL A 373 32.19 30.03 -2.78
CA VAL A 373 33.24 31.03 -2.61
C VAL A 373 34.32 30.82 -3.68
N ARG A 374 34.90 31.89 -4.20
CA ARG A 374 36.02 31.77 -5.15
C ARG A 374 37.30 31.36 -4.43
N LYS A 375 38.10 30.52 -5.10
CA LYS A 375 39.34 29.94 -4.57
C LYS A 375 40.39 30.97 -4.09
N ASP A 376 40.39 32.17 -4.68
CA ASP A 376 41.32 33.27 -4.43
C ASP A 376 40.94 34.16 -3.23
N LYS A 377 39.75 33.95 -2.64
CA LYS A 377 39.33 34.69 -1.45
C LYS A 377 40.09 34.24 -0.22
N SER A 378 40.26 35.12 0.75
CA SER A 378 40.93 34.80 2.01
C SER A 378 40.08 33.90 2.91
N VAL A 379 40.74 33.16 3.79
CA VAL A 379 40.06 32.33 4.80
C VAL A 379 39.16 33.17 5.70
N ALA A 380 39.58 34.37 6.12
CA ALA A 380 38.78 35.29 6.92
C ALA A 380 37.46 35.67 6.21
N TYR A 381 37.52 35.92 4.89
CA TYR A 381 36.31 36.17 4.11
C TYR A 381 35.37 34.96 4.12
N ALA A 382 35.90 33.75 3.89
CA ALA A 382 35.09 32.54 3.89
C ALA A 382 34.45 32.26 5.26
N VAL A 383 35.19 32.45 6.36
CA VAL A 383 34.67 32.30 7.73
C VAL A 383 33.55 33.30 8.01
N LYS A 384 33.76 34.57 7.65
CA LYS A 384 32.72 35.60 7.81
C LYS A 384 31.47 35.26 7.02
N PHE A 385 31.65 34.85 5.76
CA PHE A 385 30.55 34.45 4.89
C PHE A 385 29.78 33.25 5.46
N MET A 386 30.48 32.24 5.98
CA MET A 386 29.89 31.09 6.67
C MET A 386 29.06 31.51 7.89
N SER A 387 29.57 32.44 8.69
CA SER A 387 28.89 32.95 9.88
C SER A 387 27.64 33.76 9.54
N GLU A 388 27.69 34.60 8.49
CA GLU A 388 26.56 35.45 8.06
C GLU A 388 25.38 34.62 7.55
N HIS A 389 25.67 33.49 6.89
CA HIS A 389 24.65 32.60 6.33
C HIS A 389 24.32 31.39 7.22
N ASN A 390 24.96 31.29 8.39
CA ASN A 390 24.80 30.18 9.36
C ASN A 390 25.03 28.79 8.72
N ILE A 391 26.11 28.64 7.95
CA ILE A 391 26.48 27.42 7.23
C ILE A 391 27.81 26.83 7.70
N GLY A 392 27.90 25.50 7.75
CA GLY A 392 29.09 24.77 8.20
C GLY A 392 30.07 24.32 7.09
N ALA A 393 29.73 24.59 5.82
CA ALA A 393 30.56 24.27 4.66
C ALA A 393 30.29 25.21 3.48
N LEU A 394 31.34 25.49 2.72
CA LEU A 394 31.33 26.25 1.48
C LEU A 394 31.91 25.44 0.33
N LEU A 395 31.26 25.48 -0.82
CA LEU A 395 31.80 24.95 -2.06
C LEU A 395 32.74 25.98 -2.67
N VAL A 396 33.96 25.55 -3.02
CA VAL A 396 34.99 26.44 -3.57
C VAL A 396 35.00 26.29 -5.08
N VAL A 397 34.85 27.39 -5.79
CA VAL A 397 34.80 27.44 -7.26
C VAL A 397 35.98 28.20 -7.86
N ASP A 398 36.31 27.88 -9.11
CA ASP A 398 37.31 28.61 -9.90
C ASP A 398 36.72 29.83 -10.62
N GLU A 399 37.47 30.40 -11.57
CA GLU A 399 37.06 31.56 -12.36
C GLU A 399 35.91 31.26 -13.34
N ASN A 400 35.63 29.99 -13.62
CA ASN A 400 34.58 29.52 -14.53
C ASN A 400 33.40 28.87 -13.77
N ASP A 401 33.26 29.16 -12.48
CA ASP A 401 32.26 28.58 -11.57
C ASP A 401 32.33 27.05 -11.42
N LYS A 402 33.46 26.44 -11.79
CA LYS A 402 33.66 24.99 -11.65
C LYS A 402 34.05 24.66 -10.22
N LEU A 403 33.44 23.63 -9.65
CA LEU A 403 33.75 23.13 -8.31
C LEU A 403 35.18 22.58 -8.25
N VAL A 404 36.03 23.19 -7.43
CA VAL A 404 37.46 22.82 -7.27
C VAL A 404 37.84 22.39 -5.86
N GLY A 405 36.99 22.68 -4.86
CA GLY A 405 37.22 22.23 -3.49
C GLY A 405 36.05 22.49 -2.57
N MET A 406 36.24 22.18 -1.30
CA MET A 406 35.27 22.45 -0.25
C MET A 406 36.01 22.93 1.01
N PHE A 407 35.47 23.98 1.62
CA PHE A 407 35.99 24.56 2.85
C PHE A 407 34.96 24.40 3.96
N THR A 408 35.38 23.89 5.12
CA THR A 408 34.50 23.51 6.23
C THR A 408 35.00 24.05 7.56
N GLU A 409 34.17 23.99 8.60
CA GLU A 409 34.57 24.33 9.98
C GLU A 409 35.85 23.60 10.44
N ARG A 410 36.09 22.39 9.93
CA ARG A 410 37.29 21.61 10.24
C ARG A 410 38.55 22.27 9.68
N ASP A 411 38.44 22.86 8.49
CA ASP A 411 39.55 23.53 7.84
C ASP A 411 39.89 24.83 8.59
N VAL A 412 38.89 25.55 9.10
CA VAL A 412 39.08 26.71 10.01
C VAL A 412 39.85 26.30 11.28
N LEU A 413 39.45 25.20 11.91
CA LEU A 413 40.15 24.65 13.08
C LEU A 413 41.60 24.28 12.75
N HIS A 414 41.86 23.67 11.59
CA HIS A 414 43.20 23.34 11.14
C HIS A 414 44.07 24.58 10.87
N CYS A 415 43.51 25.63 10.29
CA CYS A 415 44.21 26.89 10.07
C CYS A 415 44.64 27.53 11.39
N THR A 416 43.70 27.59 12.35
CA THR A 416 43.93 28.14 13.69
C THR A 416 45.00 27.34 14.44
N ALA A 417 44.93 26.00 14.40
CA ALA A 417 45.89 25.13 15.08
C ALA A 417 47.32 25.23 14.52
N ARG A 418 47.47 25.64 13.25
CA ARG A 418 48.76 25.78 12.56
C ARG A 418 49.30 27.22 12.56
N GLY A 419 48.56 28.17 13.14
CA GLY A 419 48.95 29.58 13.15
C GLY A 419 48.96 30.22 11.76
N ILE A 420 48.09 29.75 10.86
CA ILE A 420 47.93 30.34 9.52
C ILE A 420 47.27 31.72 9.66
N ASP A 421 47.80 32.72 8.97
CA ASP A 421 47.21 34.06 8.92
C ASP A 421 45.93 34.05 8.06
N LEU A 422 44.78 34.11 8.72
CA LEU A 422 43.47 33.97 8.07
C LEU A 422 43.14 35.14 7.14
N ASP A 423 43.71 36.32 7.39
CA ASP A 423 43.38 37.53 6.63
C ASP A 423 44.01 37.51 5.23
N SER A 424 45.20 36.91 5.10
CA SER A 424 45.96 36.88 3.86
C SER A 424 45.94 35.52 3.15
N GLU A 425 45.77 34.41 3.88
CA GLU A 425 45.81 33.06 3.28
C GLU A 425 44.59 32.82 2.37
N PRO A 426 44.79 32.46 1.09
CA PRO A 426 43.71 32.06 0.20
C PRO A 426 43.07 30.73 0.60
N VAL A 427 41.76 30.60 0.38
CA VAL A 427 40.98 29.39 0.66
C VAL A 427 41.53 28.18 -0.11
N GLU A 428 42.06 28.37 -1.33
CA GLU A 428 42.59 27.28 -2.16
C GLU A 428 43.76 26.48 -1.54
N ASN A 429 44.49 27.10 -0.62
CA ASN A 429 45.65 26.49 0.04
C ASN A 429 45.25 25.62 1.24
N VAL A 430 44.05 25.83 1.79
CA VAL A 430 43.58 25.17 3.01
C VAL A 430 42.34 24.31 2.79
N MET A 431 41.65 24.47 1.65
CA MET A 431 40.47 23.68 1.30
C MET A 431 40.79 22.21 1.04
N SER A 432 39.77 21.36 1.19
CA SER A 432 39.84 19.97 0.73
C SER A 432 39.73 19.90 -0.80
N LYS A 433 40.78 19.42 -1.47
CA LYS A 433 40.82 19.21 -2.93
C LYS A 433 40.28 17.84 -3.36
N GLU A 434 40.32 16.85 -2.47
CA GLU A 434 39.73 15.53 -2.71
C GLU A 434 38.23 15.57 -2.40
N LEU A 435 37.45 15.87 -3.45
CA LEU A 435 36.00 15.90 -3.41
C LEU A 435 35.41 14.55 -3.80
N VAL A 436 34.38 14.15 -3.06
CA VAL A 436 33.48 13.07 -3.46
C VAL A 436 32.15 13.73 -3.80
N THR A 437 31.81 13.75 -5.07
CA THR A 437 30.56 14.32 -5.59
C THR A 437 29.57 13.22 -5.94
N PHE A 438 28.30 13.59 -6.01
CA PHE A 438 27.20 12.69 -6.35
C PHE A 438 26.33 13.29 -7.45
N SER A 439 25.67 12.44 -8.23
CA SER A 439 24.59 12.79 -9.14
C SER A 439 23.24 12.84 -8.41
N PRO A 440 22.28 13.69 -8.83
CA PRO A 440 20.90 13.64 -8.31
C PRO A 440 20.24 12.25 -8.39
N ASP A 441 20.63 11.44 -9.38
CA ASP A 441 20.09 10.09 -9.58
C ASP A 441 20.86 9.00 -8.81
N ASP A 442 21.86 9.35 -8.01
CA ASP A 442 22.54 8.38 -7.15
C ASP A 442 21.64 7.94 -5.99
N ASP A 443 21.79 6.66 -5.60
CA ASP A 443 21.05 6.08 -4.49
C ASP A 443 21.52 6.66 -3.15
N ILE A 444 20.57 7.04 -2.29
CA ILE A 444 20.87 7.56 -0.95
C ILE A 444 21.73 6.58 -0.14
N ALA A 445 21.54 5.27 -0.32
CA ALA A 445 22.32 4.24 0.37
C ALA A 445 23.84 4.36 0.10
N VAL A 446 24.23 4.75 -1.13
CA VAL A 446 25.63 4.97 -1.49
C VAL A 446 26.17 6.22 -0.77
N ALA A 447 25.38 7.29 -0.71
CA ALA A 447 25.71 8.50 0.01
C ALA A 447 25.96 8.23 1.52
N VAL A 448 25.11 7.42 2.15
CA VAL A 448 25.29 7.00 3.56
C VAL A 448 26.61 6.27 3.76
N GLN A 449 26.91 5.30 2.90
CA GLN A 449 28.13 4.51 3.00
C GLN A 449 29.37 5.40 2.92
N VAL A 450 29.38 6.36 1.99
CA VAL A 450 30.47 7.33 1.85
C VAL A 450 30.59 8.22 3.08
N ILE A 451 29.48 8.69 3.65
CA ILE A 451 29.52 9.50 4.88
C ILE A 451 30.12 8.70 6.05
N ALA A 452 29.69 7.44 6.20
CA ALA A 452 30.13 6.55 7.28
C ALA A 452 31.62 6.20 7.15
N ASP A 453 32.07 5.79 5.96
CA ASP A 453 33.43 5.29 5.76
C ASP A 453 34.45 6.41 5.58
N LYS A 454 34.12 7.45 4.81
CA LYS A 454 35.06 8.53 4.47
C LYS A 454 34.98 9.72 5.43
N LYS A 455 34.11 9.68 6.45
CA LYS A 455 33.90 10.75 7.45
C LYS A 455 33.63 12.13 6.82
N LYS A 456 33.01 12.15 5.64
CA LYS A 456 32.61 13.39 4.94
C LYS A 456 31.16 13.70 5.32
N ARG A 457 30.89 14.88 5.89
CA ARG A 457 29.55 15.26 6.38
C ARG A 457 28.72 16.06 5.36
N HIS A 458 29.36 16.58 4.33
CA HIS A 458 28.77 17.39 3.28
C HIS A 458 29.10 16.75 1.94
N LEU A 459 28.08 16.52 1.13
CA LEU A 459 28.14 15.84 -0.15
C LEU A 459 27.65 16.80 -1.24
N PRO A 460 28.57 17.35 -2.05
CA PRO A 460 28.19 18.17 -3.19
C PRO A 460 27.46 17.30 -4.22
N ILE A 461 26.29 17.78 -4.67
CA ILE A 461 25.53 17.15 -5.75
C ILE A 461 25.78 17.95 -7.02
N VAL A 462 26.22 17.27 -8.07
CA VAL A 462 26.61 17.84 -9.35
C VAL A 462 25.94 17.12 -10.50
N GLU A 463 25.59 17.86 -11.54
CA GLU A 463 25.10 17.32 -12.81
C GLU A 463 26.06 17.79 -13.91
N GLY A 464 26.94 16.88 -14.35
CA GLY A 464 28.11 17.27 -15.15
C GLY A 464 29.06 18.17 -14.36
N ASP A 465 29.35 19.36 -14.87
CA ASP A 465 30.21 20.36 -14.23
C ASP A 465 29.42 21.38 -13.38
N ARG A 466 28.08 21.29 -13.35
CA ARG A 466 27.22 22.23 -12.64
C ARG A 466 26.88 21.72 -11.24
N ILE A 467 27.01 22.60 -10.24
CA ILE A 467 26.56 22.35 -8.88
C ILE A 467 25.03 22.47 -8.85
N VAL A 468 24.35 21.41 -8.41
CA VAL A 468 22.88 21.36 -8.32
C VAL A 468 22.38 21.30 -6.88
N GLY A 469 23.23 20.95 -5.91
CA GLY A 469 22.85 20.90 -4.51
C GLY A 469 24.00 20.61 -3.56
N LEU A 470 23.73 20.74 -2.27
CA LEU A 470 24.60 20.28 -1.19
C LEU A 470 23.75 19.50 -0.20
N VAL A 471 24.03 18.21 -0.06
CA VAL A 471 23.33 17.33 0.89
C VAL A 471 24.28 17.05 2.05
N ASN A 472 23.84 17.26 3.28
CA ASN A 472 24.64 16.88 4.45
C ASN A 472 24.12 15.62 5.13
N TYR A 473 24.90 15.08 6.06
CA TYR A 473 24.52 13.90 6.84
C TYR A 473 23.16 14.04 7.54
N ARG A 474 22.80 15.23 8.04
CA ARG A 474 21.49 15.44 8.67
C ARG A 474 20.36 15.35 7.67
N ASP A 475 20.55 15.84 6.44
CA ASP A 475 19.55 15.74 5.39
C ASP A 475 19.30 14.27 5.06
N VAL A 476 20.37 13.50 4.84
CA VAL A 476 20.30 12.06 4.58
C VAL A 476 19.66 11.30 5.74
N VAL A 477 20.05 11.58 6.98
CA VAL A 477 19.48 10.93 8.17
C VAL A 477 18.03 11.31 8.36
N SER A 478 17.66 12.58 8.24
CA SER A 478 16.27 13.02 8.34
C SER A 478 15.40 12.44 7.24
N TYR A 479 15.99 12.07 6.11
CA TYR A 479 15.27 11.47 5.00
C TYR A 479 15.13 9.94 5.17
N LEU A 480 16.16 9.27 5.69
CA LEU A 480 16.15 7.82 5.93
C LEU A 480 15.44 7.42 7.23
N LEU A 481 15.51 8.29 8.22
CA LEU A 481 14.90 8.18 9.52
C LEU A 481 14.10 9.47 9.76
N PRO A 482 12.95 9.64 9.09
CA PRO A 482 12.10 10.83 9.23
C PRO A 482 11.61 11.09 10.65
N GLU A 483 11.75 10.09 11.50
CA GLU A 483 11.44 10.11 12.93
C GLU A 483 12.61 10.62 13.81
N VAL A 484 13.77 10.99 13.24
CA VAL A 484 14.89 11.53 14.03
C VAL A 484 14.68 13.01 14.26
N PHE A 485 14.27 13.34 15.48
CA PHE A 485 14.14 14.70 15.97
C PHE A 485 15.48 15.40 16.15
N TYR A 486 15.49 16.68 15.84
CA TYR A 486 16.48 17.62 16.37
C TYR A 486 15.74 18.79 17.05
N LEU A 487 16.24 19.12 18.23
CA LEU A 487 15.82 20.22 19.11
C LEU A 487 15.93 21.59 18.43
#